data_AF-A0A3A8Q465-F1
#
_entry.id   AF-A0A3A8Q465-F1
#
_cell.length_a   1.000
_cell.length_b   1.000
_cell.length_c   1.000
_cell.angle_alpha   90.00
_cell.angle_beta   90.00
_cell.angle_gamma   90.00
#
_symmetry.space_group_name_H-M   'P 1'
#
loop_
_entity.id
_entity.type
_entity.pdbx_description
1 polymer ?
#
loop_
_entity_poly.entity_id
_entity_poly.type
_entity_poly.pdbx_seq_one_letter_code
_entity_poly.pdbx_strand_id
1 'polypeptide(L)'
;MRLSGSLACFFLALSTAPVALAGSGVFVTDDAVDAVDQPESSKVVFSVQPGVSYPLVKKGGPDRAWCKLQGPKAEGWVLCDGTPTDAVQKAPDTDALVRADRENTRQQQAARSAGDEEEATVVVRAPAGRAAAPAPSDAACESTCDQPPLFAKAPALSALDREVLDLCPARPDASVSVGDVQRFFAKHYDDARIQRALSAAGRPGSKQANIEWLTSLWVSTGPRNAFTHVFCGDDWQRGPIGGLHFLPRYAQLEAEGKVCYQGPVKGEEAVTGEQYLIRFKGLAPWSCGVKRTGGFSTSQDAVSIAAIGTRAFARCCARGGAKKEGGVYSAPDVGGGNWRIWCGTRNGTYGIATLHPTGDAATCAE
;
A
#
# COMPACT_ATOMS: atom_id res chain seq x y z
N MET A 1 -70.17 -10.22 7.92
CA MET A 1 -70.37 -10.07 9.38
C MET A 1 -69.03 -10.26 10.08
N ARG A 2 -68.70 -9.31 10.97
CA ARG A 2 -67.64 -9.29 12.00
C ARG A 2 -66.17 -9.10 11.56
N LEU A 3 -65.74 -7.85 11.76
CA LEU A 3 -64.40 -7.37 12.07
C LEU A 3 -63.90 -7.89 13.43
N SER A 4 -62.58 -8.07 13.57
CA SER A 4 -61.74 -7.79 14.77
C SER A 4 -60.28 -8.08 14.38
N GLY A 5 -59.28 -7.22 14.51
CA GLY A 5 -59.14 -6.05 15.38
C GLY A 5 -58.39 -6.44 16.66
N SER A 6 -57.06 -6.30 16.67
CA SER A 6 -56.26 -6.20 17.91
C SER A 6 -54.95 -5.45 17.64
N LEU A 7 -55.00 -4.14 17.96
CA LEU A 7 -53.92 -3.27 18.42
C LEU A 7 -53.37 -3.86 19.75
N ALA A 8 -52.07 -3.95 20.04
CA ALA A 8 -51.07 -2.92 20.35
C ALA A 8 -50.43 -3.27 21.72
N CYS A 9 -49.11 -3.20 21.85
CA CYS A 9 -48.44 -2.30 22.80
C CYS A 9 -46.91 -2.45 22.78
N PHE A 10 -46.29 -1.29 22.62
CA PHE A 10 -44.90 -0.92 22.86
C PHE A 10 -44.46 -1.23 24.31
N PHE A 11 -43.16 -1.49 24.55
CA PHE A 11 -42.28 -0.58 25.31
C PHE A 11 -40.82 -1.10 25.51
N LEU A 12 -39.88 -0.14 25.36
CA LEU A 12 -38.55 0.04 26.00
C LEU A 12 -37.48 -1.06 25.85
N ALA A 13 -36.49 -0.88 24.97
CA ALA A 13 -35.26 -0.07 25.14
C ALA A 13 -34.21 -0.70 26.08
N LEU A 14 -33.29 -1.49 25.52
CA LEU A 14 -31.94 -1.66 26.07
C LEU A 14 -30.93 -1.01 25.11
N SER A 15 -30.50 0.19 25.50
CA SER A 15 -29.38 0.92 24.95
C SER A 15 -28.09 0.17 25.30
N THR A 16 -27.47 -0.49 24.34
CA THR A 16 -26.05 -0.89 24.44
C THR A 16 -25.24 0.02 23.52
N ALA A 17 -24.33 0.77 24.13
CA ALA A 17 -23.50 1.76 23.46
C ALA A 17 -22.64 1.12 22.35
N PRO A 18 -22.45 1.77 21.20
CA PRO A 18 -21.46 1.32 20.24
C PRO A 18 -20.06 1.62 20.81
N VAL A 19 -19.29 0.55 21.03
CA VAL A 19 -17.84 0.60 21.16
C VAL A 19 -17.29 1.15 19.84
N ALA A 20 -16.96 2.44 19.82
CA ALA A 20 -16.25 3.05 18.71
C ALA A 20 -14.81 2.53 18.70
N LEU A 21 -14.49 1.69 17.73
CA LEU A 21 -13.13 1.31 17.40
C LEU A 21 -12.39 2.57 16.91
N ALA A 22 -11.55 3.13 17.78
CA ALA A 22 -10.64 4.22 17.47
C ALA A 22 -9.67 3.81 16.35
N GLY A 23 -9.78 4.45 15.19
CA GLY A 23 -8.76 4.36 14.15
C GLY A 23 -7.61 5.28 14.54
N SER A 24 -6.49 4.72 14.99
CA SER A 24 -5.30 5.48 15.37
C SER A 24 -4.61 6.07 14.14
N GLY A 25 -5.12 7.21 13.64
CA GLY A 25 -4.47 8.06 12.65
C GLY A 25 -3.92 9.33 13.30
N VAL A 26 -3.12 10.09 12.56
CA VAL A 26 -2.63 11.42 12.95
C VAL A 26 -3.01 12.40 11.83
N PHE A 27 -3.39 13.61 12.20
CA PHE A 27 -3.69 14.72 11.28
C PHE A 27 -2.55 15.75 11.35
N VAL A 28 -2.06 16.17 10.19
CA VAL A 28 -1.06 17.23 10.00
C VAL A 28 -1.54 18.09 8.84
N THR A 29 -1.38 19.40 8.96
CA THR A 29 -1.75 20.39 7.93
C THR A 29 -0.59 21.36 7.75
N ASP A 30 -0.44 21.90 6.54
CA ASP A 30 0.54 22.95 6.23
C ASP A 30 0.01 24.36 6.55
N ASP A 31 -1.32 24.50 6.63
CA ASP A 31 -2.01 25.75 6.97
C ASP A 31 -2.64 25.69 8.37
N ALA A 32 -2.78 26.86 9.00
CA ALA A 32 -3.51 26.98 10.25
C ALA A 32 -5.01 26.81 10.00
N VAL A 33 -5.66 25.90 10.73
CA VAL A 33 -7.09 25.59 10.55
C VAL A 33 -7.81 25.62 11.89
N ASP A 34 -9.00 26.21 11.93
CA ASP A 34 -9.82 26.19 13.15
C ASP A 34 -10.59 24.87 13.28
N ALA A 35 -10.41 24.21 14.43
CA ALA A 35 -11.20 23.04 14.80
C ALA A 35 -12.48 23.51 15.51
N VAL A 36 -13.63 23.04 15.06
CA VAL A 36 -14.96 23.44 15.55
C VAL A 36 -15.62 22.35 16.40
N ASP A 37 -16.61 22.70 17.23
CA ASP A 37 -17.21 21.73 18.17
C ASP A 37 -18.03 20.60 17.51
N GLN A 38 -18.59 20.86 16.32
CA GLN A 38 -19.25 19.88 15.46
C GLN A 38 -19.11 20.26 13.97
N PRO A 39 -19.23 19.31 13.02
CA PRO A 39 -19.22 19.62 11.60
C PRO A 39 -20.18 20.77 11.25
N GLU A 40 -19.73 21.68 10.39
CA GLU A 40 -20.48 22.86 9.93
C GLU A 40 -20.78 23.93 11.01
N SER A 41 -20.30 23.74 12.25
CA SER A 41 -20.38 24.76 13.29
C SER A 41 -19.40 25.91 13.05
N SER A 42 -19.77 27.12 13.44
CA SER A 42 -18.87 28.28 13.49
C SER A 42 -18.13 28.43 14.83
N LYS A 43 -18.45 27.59 15.81
CA LYS A 43 -17.85 27.67 17.15
C LYS A 43 -16.52 26.94 17.19
N VAL A 44 -15.44 27.72 17.15
CA VAL A 44 -14.06 27.23 17.27
C VAL A 44 -13.78 26.75 18.70
N VAL A 45 -13.20 25.55 18.83
CA VAL A 45 -12.76 24.97 20.10
C VAL A 45 -11.25 25.07 20.31
N PHE A 46 -10.47 25.00 19.24
CA PHE A 46 -9.04 25.30 19.22
C PHE A 46 -8.54 25.46 17.78
N SER A 47 -7.37 26.09 17.61
CA SER A 47 -6.72 26.21 16.29
C SER A 47 -5.62 25.15 16.12
N VAL A 48 -5.66 24.46 14.99
CA VAL A 48 -4.66 23.48 14.53
C VAL A 48 -3.50 24.25 13.92
N GLN A 49 -2.29 24.01 14.44
CA GLN A 49 -1.08 24.69 13.99
C GLN A 49 -0.41 23.95 12.82
N PRO A 50 0.16 24.67 11.85
CA PRO A 50 0.98 24.09 10.77
C PRO A 50 2.08 23.16 11.28
N GLY A 51 2.24 22.00 10.64
CA GLY A 51 3.29 21.03 10.96
C GLY A 51 3.15 20.33 12.32
N VAL A 52 2.13 20.66 13.13
CA VAL A 52 1.86 20.01 14.42
C VAL A 52 0.95 18.81 14.19
N SER A 53 1.32 17.67 14.77
CA SER A 53 0.58 16.42 14.70
C SER A 53 -0.52 16.35 15.76
N TYR A 54 -1.77 16.14 15.33
CA TYR A 54 -2.92 15.96 16.20
C TYR A 54 -3.51 14.54 16.05
N PRO A 55 -3.78 13.81 17.14
CA PRO A 55 -4.39 12.47 17.04
C PRO A 55 -5.77 12.53 16.38
N LEU A 56 -5.98 11.71 15.35
CA LEU A 56 -7.28 11.54 14.69
C LEU A 56 -8.12 10.55 15.49
N VAL A 57 -9.23 11.04 16.05
CA VAL A 57 -10.18 10.22 16.83
C VAL A 57 -11.11 9.45 15.90
N LYS A 58 -11.71 10.13 14.91
CA LYS A 58 -12.61 9.53 13.91
C LYS A 58 -12.84 10.43 12.70
N LYS A 59 -13.31 9.86 11.59
CA LYS A 59 -13.89 10.61 10.45
C LYS A 59 -15.43 10.59 10.52
N GLY A 60 -16.09 11.67 10.11
CA GLY A 60 -17.54 11.83 10.21
C GLY A 60 -18.04 13.12 9.53
N GLY A 61 -19.23 13.59 9.92
CA GLY A 61 -19.90 14.72 9.26
C GLY A 61 -20.51 14.37 7.90
N PRO A 62 -21.14 15.35 7.22
CA PRO A 62 -21.63 15.20 5.85
C PRO A 62 -20.55 14.66 4.93
N ASP A 63 -20.91 13.64 4.14
CA ASP A 63 -20.02 12.93 3.20
C ASP A 63 -18.71 12.38 3.80
N ARG A 64 -18.65 12.25 5.14
CA ARG A 64 -17.44 11.85 5.89
C ARG A 64 -16.24 12.78 5.67
N ALA A 65 -16.50 14.03 5.27
CA ALA A 65 -15.48 15.03 4.95
C ALA A 65 -14.78 15.63 6.19
N TRP A 66 -15.23 15.30 7.41
CA TRP A 66 -14.73 15.89 8.64
C TRP A 66 -13.90 14.91 9.47
N CYS A 67 -12.80 15.42 10.02
CA CYS A 67 -11.84 14.72 10.85
C CYS A 67 -11.94 15.25 12.29
N LYS A 68 -12.29 14.39 13.24
CA LYS A 68 -12.33 14.72 14.67
C LYS A 68 -10.94 14.52 15.27
N LEU A 69 -10.38 15.59 15.82
CA LEU A 69 -9.04 15.65 16.38
C LEU A 69 -9.08 15.77 17.90
N GLN A 70 -8.08 15.18 18.55
CA GLN A 70 -7.82 15.40 19.97
C GLN A 70 -6.89 16.60 20.15
N GLY A 71 -7.43 17.74 20.60
CA GLY A 71 -6.64 18.92 20.97
C GLY A 71 -6.17 18.88 22.43
N PRO A 72 -5.38 19.89 22.87
CA PRO A 72 -4.80 19.93 24.23
C PRO A 72 -5.83 19.98 25.36
N LYS A 73 -7.00 20.58 25.11
CA LYS A 73 -8.07 20.78 26.12
C LYS A 73 -9.45 20.24 25.70
N ALA A 74 -9.66 19.98 24.42
CA ALA A 74 -10.95 19.56 23.87
C ALA A 74 -10.74 18.78 22.57
N GLU A 75 -11.77 18.02 22.17
CA GLU A 75 -11.86 17.48 20.82
C GLU A 75 -12.53 18.50 19.89
N GLY A 76 -12.11 18.53 18.62
CA GLY A 76 -12.64 19.45 17.61
C GLY A 76 -12.64 18.81 16.23
N TRP A 77 -13.44 19.36 15.32
CA TRP A 77 -13.61 18.87 13.96
C TRP A 77 -12.97 19.83 12.95
N VAL A 78 -12.22 19.28 12.01
CA VAL A 78 -11.67 20.00 10.85
C VAL A 78 -12.07 19.28 9.56
N LEU A 79 -11.95 19.94 8.40
CA LEU A 79 -12.07 19.24 7.12
C LEU A 79 -10.85 18.33 6.91
N CYS A 80 -11.10 17.09 6.49
CA CYS A 80 -10.05 16.08 6.33
C CYS A 80 -9.03 16.40 5.23
N ASP A 81 -9.41 17.22 4.25
CA ASP A 81 -8.63 17.46 3.02
C ASP A 81 -7.96 18.85 2.99
N GLY A 82 -7.77 19.48 4.15
CA GLY A 82 -6.81 20.60 4.36
C GLY A 82 -6.91 21.82 3.44
N THR A 83 -7.88 21.90 2.53
CA THR A 83 -7.94 22.98 1.55
C THR A 83 -8.96 24.01 2.03
N PRO A 84 -8.56 25.25 2.32
CA PRO A 84 -9.51 26.34 2.47
C PRO A 84 -10.31 26.46 1.18
N THR A 85 -11.63 26.56 1.26
CA THR A 85 -12.51 26.72 0.08
C THR A 85 -12.33 28.03 -0.67
N ASP A 86 -11.40 28.91 -0.27
CA ASP A 86 -11.09 30.15 -0.96
C ASP A 86 -9.57 30.43 -0.98
N ALA A 87 -8.83 29.72 -1.84
CA ALA A 87 -7.59 30.21 -2.47
C ALA A 87 -7.02 29.15 -3.44
N VAL A 88 -7.36 29.26 -4.73
CA VAL A 88 -6.55 28.63 -5.77
C VAL A 88 -5.24 29.41 -5.87
N GLN A 89 -4.22 29.02 -5.09
CA GLN A 89 -2.86 29.43 -5.39
C GLN A 89 -2.32 28.59 -6.54
N LYS A 90 -1.74 29.30 -7.51
CA LYS A 90 -1.11 28.74 -8.70
C LYS A 90 0.00 27.78 -8.26
N ALA A 91 -0.04 26.55 -8.78
CA ALA A 91 0.97 25.53 -8.53
C ALA A 91 2.38 26.09 -8.80
N PRO A 92 3.41 25.64 -8.05
CA PRO A 92 4.79 26.01 -8.30
C PRO A 92 5.15 25.74 -9.76
N ASP A 93 5.85 26.66 -10.40
CA ASP A 93 6.33 26.40 -11.75
C ASP A 93 7.35 25.24 -11.75
N THR A 94 7.53 24.64 -12.92
CA THR A 94 8.41 23.50 -13.12
C THR A 94 9.86 23.78 -12.68
N ASP A 95 10.33 25.02 -12.77
CA ASP A 95 11.69 25.40 -12.38
C ASP A 95 11.86 25.43 -10.86
N ALA A 96 10.82 25.80 -10.11
CA ALA A 96 10.80 25.72 -8.66
C ALA A 96 10.89 24.26 -8.17
N LEU A 97 10.18 23.35 -8.84
CA LEU A 97 10.22 21.92 -8.53
C LEU A 97 11.58 21.29 -8.87
N VAL A 98 12.15 21.62 -10.03
CA VAL A 98 13.49 21.15 -10.44
C VAL A 98 14.58 21.66 -9.50
N ARG A 99 14.43 22.88 -8.95
CA ARG A 99 15.38 23.44 -7.99
C ARG A 99 15.31 22.74 -6.64
N ALA A 100 14.10 22.47 -6.14
CA ALA A 100 13.90 21.73 -4.90
C ALA A 100 14.46 20.30 -4.99
N ASP A 101 14.30 19.64 -6.14
CA ASP A 101 14.82 18.29 -6.39
C ASP A 101 16.36 18.25 -6.44
N ARG A 102 16.99 19.24 -7.08
CA ARG A 102 18.45 19.39 -7.07
C ARG A 102 19.00 19.63 -5.67
N GLU A 103 18.29 20.39 -4.84
CA GLU A 103 18.70 20.65 -3.47
C GLU A 103 18.57 19.40 -2.59
N ASN A 104 17.47 18.65 -2.74
CA ASN A 104 17.30 17.36 -2.06
C ASN A 104 18.38 16.34 -2.48
N THR A 105 18.71 16.29 -3.78
CA THR A 105 19.79 15.43 -4.30
C THR A 105 21.15 15.79 -3.68
N ARG A 106 21.46 17.09 -3.55
CA ARG A 106 22.69 17.56 -2.89
C ARG A 106 22.73 17.21 -1.41
N GLN A 107 21.63 17.36 -0.69
CA GLN A 107 21.54 17.00 0.72
C GLN A 107 21.75 15.49 0.93
N GLN A 108 21.19 14.66 0.05
CA GLN A 108 21.38 13.20 0.09
C GLN A 108 22.82 12.79 -0.24
N GLN A 109 23.49 13.50 -1.16
CA GLN A 109 24.90 13.27 -1.47
C GLN A 109 25.82 13.71 -0.32
N ALA A 110 25.55 14.88 0.29
CA ALA A 110 26.29 15.37 1.44
C ALA A 110 26.16 14.44 2.67
N ALA A 111 24.97 13.90 2.91
CA ALA A 111 24.74 12.93 3.99
C ALA A 111 25.47 11.59 3.77
N ARG A 112 25.77 11.22 2.52
CA ARG A 112 26.57 10.02 2.19
C ARG A 112 28.07 10.24 2.34
N SER A 113 28.54 11.48 2.23
CA SER A 113 29.95 11.84 2.36
C SER A 113 30.39 12.12 3.80
N ALA A 114 29.45 12.23 4.74
CA ALA A 114 29.70 12.52 6.15
C ALA A 114 29.57 11.30 7.07
N GLY A 115 29.54 10.08 6.51
CA GLY A 115 29.23 8.83 7.23
C GLY A 115 30.41 7.89 7.46
N ASP A 116 31.66 8.36 7.37
CA ASP A 116 32.82 7.62 7.84
C ASP A 116 33.38 8.35 9.07
N GLU A 117 33.57 7.59 10.16
CA GLU A 117 34.10 7.98 11.48
C GLU A 117 33.07 8.52 12.50
N GLU A 118 32.39 7.62 13.24
CA GLU A 118 32.52 7.53 14.71
C GLU A 118 31.61 6.42 15.30
N GLU A 119 32.25 5.51 16.03
CA GLU A 119 31.64 4.43 16.80
C GLU A 119 31.17 5.00 18.16
N ALA A 120 29.85 5.15 18.36
CA ALA A 120 29.29 5.49 19.66
C ALA A 120 28.01 4.69 19.94
N THR A 121 28.08 3.86 20.97
CA THR A 121 26.99 3.03 21.49
C THR A 121 26.01 3.89 22.30
N VAL A 122 24.78 4.04 21.81
CA VAL A 122 23.67 4.65 22.57
C VAL A 122 22.58 3.61 22.79
N VAL A 123 22.43 3.19 24.05
CA VAL A 123 21.36 2.29 24.51
C VAL A 123 20.10 3.13 24.76
N VAL A 124 19.07 2.96 23.93
CA VAL A 124 17.74 3.55 24.14
C VAL A 124 16.73 2.46 24.50
N ARG A 125 16.14 2.54 25.69
CA ARG A 125 15.01 1.71 26.15
C ARG A 125 13.70 2.30 25.63
N ALA A 126 12.91 1.50 24.93
CA ALA A 126 11.55 1.83 24.49
C ALA A 126 10.47 1.39 25.52
N PRO A 127 9.32 2.09 25.62
CA PRO A 127 8.22 1.71 26.49
C PRO A 127 7.32 0.63 25.86
N ALA A 128 6.73 -0.17 26.75
CA ALA A 128 5.98 -1.39 26.43
C ALA A 128 4.64 -1.12 25.74
N GLY A 129 4.40 -1.81 24.61
CA GLY A 129 3.13 -1.82 23.91
C GLY A 129 2.90 -3.13 23.15
N ARG A 130 2.00 -3.97 23.70
CA ARG A 130 1.27 -5.12 23.14
C ARG A 130 2.10 -6.23 22.43
N ALA A 131 2.23 -7.34 23.14
CA ALA A 131 2.88 -8.57 22.71
C ALA A 131 2.31 -9.12 21.39
N ALA A 132 3.12 -9.09 20.34
CA ALA A 132 3.11 -10.12 19.32
C ALA A 132 3.51 -11.45 19.98
N ALA A 133 2.92 -12.56 19.54
CA ALA A 133 3.34 -13.89 19.95
C ALA A 133 4.88 -14.00 19.84
N PRO A 134 5.56 -14.59 20.82
CA PRO A 134 7.01 -14.71 20.79
C PRO A 134 7.41 -15.46 19.52
N ALA A 135 8.24 -14.81 18.70
CA ALA A 135 8.93 -15.49 17.62
C ALA A 135 9.68 -16.69 18.23
N PRO A 136 9.67 -17.86 17.58
CA PRO A 136 10.43 -18.99 18.06
C PRO A 136 11.92 -18.64 18.06
N SER A 137 12.50 -18.64 19.27
CA SER A 137 13.90 -18.86 19.69
C SER A 137 15.02 -18.61 18.67
N ASP A 138 15.94 -17.70 19.03
CA ASP A 138 17.43 -17.75 19.03
C ASP A 138 18.22 -18.64 18.04
N ALA A 139 17.61 -19.20 17.01
CA ALA A 139 18.34 -19.72 15.87
C ALA A 139 18.90 -18.51 15.13
N ALA A 140 20.23 -18.40 15.11
CA ALA A 140 20.93 -17.37 14.36
C ALA A 140 20.33 -17.30 12.94
N CYS A 141 19.86 -16.11 12.57
CA CYS A 141 19.32 -15.86 11.24
C CYS A 141 20.36 -16.27 10.20
N GLU A 142 19.98 -17.17 9.30
CA GLU A 142 20.90 -17.69 8.30
C GLU A 142 21.37 -16.58 7.37
N SER A 143 22.64 -16.66 6.97
CA SER A 143 23.28 -15.72 6.04
C SER A 143 23.60 -16.35 4.68
N THR A 144 23.30 -17.64 4.50
CA THR A 144 23.62 -18.42 3.30
C THR A 144 22.45 -19.33 2.90
N CYS A 145 22.43 -19.73 1.62
CA CYS A 145 21.45 -20.68 1.11
C CYS A 145 22.00 -22.11 1.14
N ASP A 146 21.25 -23.02 1.76
CA ASP A 146 21.58 -24.46 1.76
C ASP A 146 21.01 -25.21 0.53
N GLN A 147 20.19 -24.53 -0.27
CA GLN A 147 19.54 -25.08 -1.46
C GLN A 147 20.09 -24.38 -2.71
N PRO A 148 20.15 -25.07 -3.85
CA PRO A 148 20.41 -24.42 -5.13
C PRO A 148 19.40 -23.29 -5.38
N PRO A 149 19.83 -22.19 -6.05
CA PRO A 149 18.91 -21.12 -6.40
C PRO A 149 17.81 -21.65 -7.33
N LEU A 150 16.66 -20.99 -7.33
CA LEU A 150 15.60 -21.27 -8.29
C LEU A 150 16.11 -21.10 -9.72
N PHE A 151 16.94 -20.07 -9.95
CA PHE A 151 17.54 -19.79 -11.25
C PHE A 151 19.03 -20.12 -11.26
N ALA A 152 19.42 -21.15 -12.01
CA ALA A 152 20.83 -21.40 -12.31
C ALA A 152 21.49 -20.20 -13.04
N LYS A 153 20.69 -19.46 -13.83
CA LYS A 153 21.05 -18.18 -14.45
C LYS A 153 19.87 -17.24 -14.31
N ALA A 154 20.10 -16.04 -13.78
CA ALA A 154 19.07 -15.03 -13.65
C ALA A 154 18.34 -14.78 -14.99
N PRO A 155 17.00 -14.62 -14.97
CA PRO A 155 16.23 -14.30 -16.17
C PRO A 155 16.74 -13.02 -16.84
N ALA A 156 16.68 -12.99 -18.17
CA ALA A 156 17.03 -11.78 -18.92
C ALA A 156 16.05 -10.66 -18.59
N LEU A 157 16.57 -9.49 -18.21
CA LEU A 157 15.77 -8.32 -17.88
C LEU A 157 15.46 -7.50 -19.13
N SER A 158 14.19 -7.21 -19.37
CA SER A 158 13.74 -6.21 -20.33
C SER A 158 14.05 -4.78 -19.85
N ALA A 159 13.83 -3.78 -20.70
CA ALA A 159 13.95 -2.38 -20.30
C ALA A 159 12.93 -2.00 -19.22
N LEU A 160 11.71 -2.54 -19.32
CA LEU A 160 10.65 -2.30 -18.34
C LEU A 160 10.96 -2.98 -17.00
N ASP A 161 11.58 -4.16 -17.02
CA ASP A 161 11.99 -4.82 -15.77
C ASP A 161 13.00 -3.96 -15.03
N ARG A 162 14.04 -3.48 -15.72
CA ARG A 162 15.05 -2.59 -15.11
C ARG A 162 14.44 -1.32 -14.57
N GLU A 163 13.52 -0.71 -15.31
CA GLU A 163 12.80 0.48 -14.85
C GLU A 163 12.12 0.24 -13.49
N VAL A 164 11.40 -0.87 -13.31
CA VAL A 164 10.75 -1.17 -12.03
C VAL A 164 11.74 -1.55 -10.95
N LEU A 165 12.81 -2.30 -11.28
CA LEU A 165 13.85 -2.62 -10.30
C LEU A 165 14.56 -1.37 -9.80
N ASP A 166 14.77 -0.37 -10.65
CA ASP A 166 15.38 0.92 -10.29
C ASP A 166 14.47 1.75 -9.36
N LEU A 167 13.15 1.56 -9.41
CA LEU A 167 12.22 2.15 -8.44
C LEU A 167 12.28 1.45 -7.08
N CYS A 168 12.64 0.17 -7.05
CA CYS A 168 12.58 -0.62 -5.82
C CYS A 168 13.69 -0.23 -4.84
N PRO A 169 13.34 0.08 -3.58
CA PRO A 169 14.32 0.51 -2.61
C PRO A 169 15.35 -0.60 -2.32
N ALA A 170 16.59 -0.19 -2.09
CA ALA A 170 17.65 -1.09 -1.62
C ALA A 170 17.49 -1.48 -0.15
N ARG A 171 16.73 -0.69 0.62
CA ARG A 171 16.56 -0.84 2.06
C ARG A 171 15.21 -1.51 2.39
N PRO A 172 15.15 -2.37 3.42
CA PRO A 172 13.95 -3.10 3.82
C PRO A 172 12.83 -2.23 4.43
N ASP A 173 13.14 -1.00 4.84
CA ASP A 173 12.26 -0.07 5.56
C ASP A 173 11.69 1.05 4.68
N ALA A 174 12.13 1.13 3.42
CA ALA A 174 11.72 2.16 2.48
C ALA A 174 10.63 1.65 1.53
N SER A 175 9.88 2.59 0.96
CA SER A 175 8.85 2.35 -0.04
C SER A 175 9.09 3.21 -1.27
N VAL A 176 8.64 2.73 -2.43
CA VAL A 176 8.58 3.52 -3.65
C VAL A 176 7.72 4.77 -3.41
N SER A 177 8.21 5.94 -3.81
CA SER A 177 7.53 7.20 -3.53
C SER A 177 6.27 7.38 -4.41
N VAL A 178 5.34 8.23 -3.97
CA VAL A 178 4.17 8.62 -4.78
C VAL A 178 4.62 9.20 -6.12
N GLY A 179 5.63 10.07 -6.12
CA GLY A 179 6.14 10.73 -7.33
C GLY A 179 6.76 9.75 -8.32
N ASP A 180 7.46 8.71 -7.85
CA ASP A 180 7.99 7.64 -8.70
C ASP A 180 6.88 6.85 -9.39
N VAL A 181 5.87 6.42 -8.62
CA VAL A 181 4.74 5.68 -9.19
C VAL A 181 3.91 6.55 -10.13
N GLN A 182 3.75 7.84 -9.82
CA GLN A 182 3.10 8.80 -10.72
C GLN A 182 3.87 8.95 -12.04
N ARG A 183 5.20 9.04 -12.00
CA ARG A 183 6.04 9.07 -13.20
C ARG A 183 5.93 7.79 -14.02
N PHE A 184 5.94 6.64 -13.36
CA PHE A 184 5.72 5.35 -14.01
C PHE A 184 4.38 5.34 -14.78
N PHE A 185 3.27 5.70 -14.12
CA PHE A 185 1.97 5.76 -14.79
C PHE A 185 1.87 6.85 -15.87
N ALA A 186 2.55 7.99 -15.69
CA ALA A 186 2.59 9.04 -16.71
C ALA A 186 3.33 8.57 -17.97
N LYS A 187 4.45 7.87 -17.81
CA LYS A 187 5.27 7.33 -18.90
C LYS A 187 4.54 6.23 -19.67
N HIS A 188 3.86 5.32 -18.97
CA HIS A 188 3.16 4.18 -19.56
C HIS A 188 1.67 4.44 -19.78
N TYR A 189 1.21 5.70 -19.66
CA TYR A 189 -0.21 6.03 -19.77
C TYR A 189 -0.81 5.56 -21.10
N ASP A 190 -0.10 5.80 -22.20
CA ASP A 190 -0.58 5.51 -23.55
C ASP A 190 -0.45 4.01 -23.93
N ASP A 191 0.04 3.15 -23.02
CA ASP A 191 0.02 1.70 -23.23
C ASP A 191 -1.43 1.20 -23.33
N ALA A 192 -1.72 0.42 -24.37
CA ALA A 192 -3.06 -0.08 -24.65
C ALA A 192 -3.67 -0.88 -23.49
N ARG A 193 -2.85 -1.57 -22.68
CA ARG A 193 -3.30 -2.33 -21.51
C ARG A 193 -3.76 -1.41 -20.40
N ILE A 194 -3.05 -0.30 -20.17
CA ILE A 194 -3.43 0.73 -19.20
C ILE A 194 -4.70 1.46 -19.66
N GLN A 195 -4.78 1.83 -20.94
CA GLN A 195 -5.98 2.46 -21.50
C GLN A 195 -7.21 1.56 -21.39
N ARG A 196 -7.05 0.25 -21.67
CA ARG A 196 -8.11 -0.73 -21.46
C ARG A 196 -8.52 -0.85 -20.00
N ALA A 197 -7.56 -0.88 -19.08
CA ALA A 197 -7.85 -0.92 -17.65
C ALA A 197 -8.62 0.31 -17.16
N LEU A 198 -8.26 1.50 -17.63
CA LEU A 198 -8.99 2.75 -17.36
C LEU A 198 -10.41 2.71 -17.93
N SER A 199 -10.57 2.22 -19.16
CA SER A 199 -11.89 2.04 -19.78
C SER A 199 -12.76 1.06 -18.98
N ALA A 200 -12.20 -0.08 -18.57
CA ALA A 200 -12.90 -1.08 -17.76
C ALA A 200 -13.29 -0.55 -16.37
N ALA A 201 -12.53 0.41 -15.84
CA ALA A 201 -12.85 1.13 -14.61
C ALA A 201 -13.85 2.29 -14.81
N GLY A 202 -14.33 2.52 -16.03
CA GLY A 202 -15.28 3.60 -16.36
C GLY A 202 -14.66 5.00 -16.25
N ARG A 203 -13.39 5.16 -16.64
CA ARG A 203 -12.64 6.42 -16.50
C ARG A 203 -12.24 7.07 -17.83
N PRO A 204 -13.19 7.71 -18.55
CA PRO A 204 -12.90 8.46 -19.77
C PRO A 204 -12.34 9.88 -19.50
N GLY A 205 -11.84 10.14 -18.29
CA GLY A 205 -11.41 11.47 -17.83
C GLY A 205 -10.10 11.96 -18.46
N SER A 206 -9.62 13.12 -18.00
CA SER A 206 -8.35 13.68 -18.46
C SER A 206 -7.16 12.77 -18.11
N LYS A 207 -6.10 12.83 -18.92
CA LYS A 207 -4.85 12.09 -18.70
C LYS A 207 -4.32 12.28 -17.27
N GLN A 208 -4.27 13.52 -16.80
CA GLN A 208 -3.80 13.86 -15.47
C GLN A 208 -4.65 13.22 -14.36
N ALA A 209 -5.99 13.36 -14.42
CA ALA A 209 -6.89 12.79 -13.42
C ALA A 209 -6.85 11.24 -13.41
N ASN A 210 -6.57 10.62 -14.55
CA ASN A 210 -6.40 9.17 -14.64
C ASN A 210 -5.06 8.72 -14.07
N ILE A 211 -3.97 9.46 -14.31
CA ILE A 211 -2.66 9.19 -13.70
C ILE A 211 -2.74 9.32 -12.18
N GLU A 212 -3.35 10.38 -11.67
CA GLU A 212 -3.55 10.58 -10.23
C GLU A 212 -4.36 9.45 -9.61
N TRP A 213 -5.44 9.04 -10.27
CA TRP A 213 -6.24 7.93 -9.81
C TRP A 213 -5.48 6.60 -9.81
N LEU A 214 -4.78 6.25 -10.90
CA LEU A 214 -3.93 5.06 -10.95
C LEU A 214 -2.89 5.09 -9.84
N THR A 215 -2.21 6.22 -9.65
CA THR A 215 -1.23 6.41 -8.58
C THR A 215 -1.86 6.14 -7.21
N SER A 216 -3.07 6.66 -6.96
CA SER A 216 -3.78 6.46 -5.68
C SER A 216 -4.19 5.02 -5.40
N LEU A 217 -4.37 4.17 -6.43
CA LEU A 217 -4.65 2.75 -6.23
C LEU A 217 -3.42 1.99 -5.73
N TRP A 218 -2.25 2.39 -6.20
CA TRP A 218 -0.99 1.68 -6.00
C TRP A 218 -0.17 2.27 -4.86
N VAL A 219 -0.40 3.54 -4.52
CA VAL A 219 0.30 4.27 -3.46
C VAL A 219 -0.67 4.77 -2.38
N SER A 220 -0.32 4.51 -1.12
CA SER A 220 -0.99 5.07 0.04
C SER A 220 -0.09 6.06 0.78
N THR A 221 -0.66 6.87 1.69
CA THR A 221 0.07 7.93 2.42
C THR A 221 1.08 7.45 3.46
N GLY A 222 1.34 6.15 3.56
CA GLY A 222 2.29 5.61 4.54
C GLY A 222 3.30 4.64 3.94
N PRO A 223 4.24 4.13 4.75
CA PRO A 223 5.45 3.43 4.30
C PRO A 223 5.20 2.03 3.74
N ARG A 224 3.93 1.68 3.47
CA ARG A 224 3.48 0.39 2.95
C ARG A 224 2.47 0.63 1.85
N ASN A 225 2.95 0.72 0.63
CA ASN A 225 2.09 0.84 -0.54
C ASN A 225 2.05 -0.43 -1.39
N ALA A 226 0.98 -0.59 -2.17
CA ALA A 226 0.78 -1.77 -3.01
C ALA A 226 1.85 -1.92 -4.07
N PHE A 227 2.37 -0.82 -4.63
CA PHE A 227 3.45 -0.88 -5.60
C PHE A 227 4.69 -1.56 -5.01
N THR A 228 5.16 -1.07 -3.87
CA THR A 228 6.30 -1.65 -3.13
C THR A 228 6.00 -3.09 -2.74
N HIS A 229 4.81 -3.35 -2.18
CA HIS A 229 4.43 -4.69 -1.76
C HIS A 229 4.47 -5.68 -2.93
N VAL A 230 3.77 -5.39 -4.03
CA VAL A 230 3.64 -6.30 -5.18
C VAL A 230 4.95 -6.43 -5.95
N PHE A 231 5.62 -5.33 -6.28
CA PHE A 231 6.80 -5.35 -7.14
C PHE A 231 8.12 -5.54 -6.39
N CYS A 232 8.30 -4.89 -5.24
CA CYS A 232 9.60 -4.80 -4.57
C CYS A 232 9.77 -5.79 -3.41
N GLY A 233 8.66 -6.17 -2.78
CA GLY A 233 8.63 -6.83 -1.48
C GLY A 233 8.78 -5.82 -0.33
N ASP A 234 7.97 -5.95 0.72
CA ASP A 234 8.01 -5.09 1.91
C ASP A 234 8.13 -5.91 3.21
N ASP A 235 8.19 -5.24 4.37
CA ASP A 235 8.12 -5.86 5.71
C ASP A 235 9.22 -6.88 6.08
N TRP A 236 10.38 -6.79 5.43
CA TRP A 236 11.52 -7.70 5.58
C TRP A 236 11.99 -7.91 7.03
N GLN A 237 11.95 -6.85 7.86
CA GLN A 237 12.41 -6.90 9.25
C GLN A 237 11.35 -7.39 10.24
N ARG A 238 10.09 -7.52 9.81
CA ARG A 238 8.95 -7.84 10.70
C ARG A 238 8.47 -9.28 10.57
N GLY A 239 9.12 -10.08 9.73
CA GLY A 239 8.75 -11.45 9.45
C GLY A 239 9.09 -11.85 8.02
N PRO A 240 8.29 -12.71 7.39
CA PRO A 240 8.46 -13.05 5.97
C PRO A 240 8.30 -11.79 5.11
N ILE A 241 9.12 -11.67 4.07
CA ILE A 241 8.99 -10.60 3.07
C ILE A 241 7.55 -10.63 2.53
N GLY A 242 6.84 -9.52 2.73
CA GLY A 242 5.50 -9.29 2.24
C GLY A 242 5.52 -9.08 0.74
N GLY A 243 4.49 -9.58 0.05
CA GLY A 243 4.35 -9.36 -1.38
C GLY A 243 5.47 -10.03 -2.19
N LEU A 244 6.26 -9.29 -2.97
CA LEU A 244 7.30 -9.84 -3.86
C LEU A 244 6.70 -10.83 -4.87
N HIS A 245 5.82 -10.29 -5.72
CA HIS A 245 5.06 -11.01 -6.75
C HIS A 245 5.52 -10.67 -8.17
N PHE A 246 6.68 -10.02 -8.28
CA PHE A 246 7.34 -9.68 -9.54
C PHE A 246 8.61 -10.52 -9.70
N LEU A 247 8.61 -11.40 -10.71
CA LEU A 247 9.66 -12.37 -10.98
C LEU A 247 11.06 -11.72 -11.06
N PRO A 248 11.27 -10.63 -11.84
CA PRO A 248 12.57 -9.98 -11.92
C PRO A 248 13.13 -9.54 -10.56
N ARG A 249 12.27 -9.05 -9.66
CA ARG A 249 12.72 -8.63 -8.34
C ARG A 249 13.10 -9.83 -7.49
N TYR A 250 12.31 -10.90 -7.50
CA TYR A 250 12.70 -12.12 -6.79
C TYR A 250 14.06 -12.64 -7.28
N ALA A 251 14.26 -12.73 -8.60
CA ALA A 251 15.51 -13.20 -9.18
C ALA A 251 16.71 -12.30 -8.84
N GLN A 252 16.52 -10.97 -8.81
CA GLN A 252 17.53 -10.03 -8.34
C GLN A 252 17.92 -10.33 -6.89
N LEU A 253 16.94 -10.46 -5.99
CA LEU A 253 17.19 -10.67 -4.57
C LEU A 253 17.85 -12.03 -4.29
N GLU A 254 17.51 -13.06 -5.05
CA GLU A 254 18.16 -14.36 -4.96
C GLU A 254 19.62 -14.28 -5.43
N ALA A 255 19.87 -13.63 -6.57
CA ALA A 255 21.22 -13.44 -7.09
C ALA A 255 22.11 -12.58 -6.16
N GLU A 256 21.52 -11.65 -5.42
CA GLU A 256 22.18 -10.83 -4.41
C GLU A 256 22.38 -11.55 -3.05
N GLY A 257 21.92 -12.81 -2.92
CA GLY A 257 22.04 -13.58 -1.67
C GLY A 257 21.14 -13.06 -0.54
N LYS A 258 20.05 -12.35 -0.86
CA LYS A 258 19.12 -11.77 0.12
C LYS A 258 17.94 -12.66 0.43
N VAL A 259 17.62 -13.57 -0.49
CA VAL A 259 16.60 -14.61 -0.32
C VAL A 259 17.11 -15.95 -0.83
N CYS A 260 16.59 -17.04 -0.26
CA CYS A 260 16.86 -18.39 -0.73
C CYS A 260 15.58 -19.10 -1.12
N TYR A 261 15.57 -19.70 -2.30
CA TYR A 261 14.59 -20.72 -2.66
C TYR A 261 14.56 -21.87 -1.65
N GLN A 262 13.35 -22.40 -1.37
CA GLN A 262 13.09 -23.47 -0.39
C GLN A 262 12.20 -24.58 -0.98
N GLY A 263 12.25 -24.76 -2.30
CA GLY A 263 11.43 -25.74 -2.99
C GLY A 263 10.04 -25.21 -3.41
N PRO A 264 9.30 -26.00 -4.19
CA PRO A 264 7.93 -25.68 -4.58
C PRO A 264 6.97 -25.69 -3.37
N VAL A 265 5.84 -25.00 -3.49
CA VAL A 265 4.77 -25.05 -2.45
C VAL A 265 4.04 -26.40 -2.48
N LYS A 266 3.87 -26.97 -3.68
CA LYS A 266 3.17 -28.25 -3.91
C LYS A 266 3.90 -29.04 -4.99
N GLY A 267 3.92 -30.36 -4.85
CA GLY A 267 4.57 -31.26 -5.81
C GLY A 267 6.09 -31.06 -5.86
N GLU A 268 6.68 -31.40 -7.01
CA GLU A 268 8.13 -31.30 -7.26
C GLU A 268 8.50 -30.12 -8.16
N GLU A 269 7.52 -29.51 -8.84
CA GLU A 269 7.75 -28.45 -9.82
C GLU A 269 7.55 -27.05 -9.23
N ALA A 270 8.54 -26.17 -9.42
CA ALA A 270 8.45 -24.78 -8.99
C ALA A 270 7.46 -23.94 -9.83
N VAL A 271 7.18 -24.39 -11.06
CA VAL A 271 6.27 -23.76 -12.01
C VAL A 271 5.00 -24.60 -12.09
N THR A 272 3.85 -23.95 -12.05
CA THR A 272 2.55 -24.61 -12.24
C THR A 272 1.70 -23.76 -13.17
N GLY A 273 1.53 -24.21 -14.41
CA GLY A 273 0.93 -23.39 -15.47
C GLY A 273 1.83 -22.20 -15.80
N GLU A 274 1.29 -20.97 -15.70
CA GLU A 274 1.99 -19.73 -16.07
C GLU A 274 2.59 -18.98 -14.87
N GLN A 275 2.69 -19.61 -13.70
CA GLN A 275 3.20 -18.98 -12.49
C GLN A 275 4.21 -19.87 -11.77
N TYR A 276 5.16 -19.24 -11.11
CA TYR A 276 5.92 -19.88 -10.05
C TYR A 276 5.07 -19.96 -8.79
N LEU A 277 5.15 -21.08 -8.08
CA LEU A 277 4.55 -21.26 -6.77
C LEU A 277 5.57 -21.92 -5.84
N ILE A 278 6.29 -21.07 -5.10
CA ILE A 278 7.51 -21.45 -4.39
C ILE A 278 7.46 -21.08 -2.90
N ARG A 279 8.31 -21.73 -2.12
CA ARG A 279 8.70 -21.27 -0.79
C ARG A 279 10.04 -20.57 -0.90
N PHE A 280 10.22 -19.53 -0.11
CA PHE A 280 11.54 -18.90 0.04
C PHE A 280 11.70 -18.31 1.42
N LYS A 281 12.94 -18.08 1.83
CA LYS A 281 13.29 -17.41 3.09
C LYS A 281 14.14 -16.19 2.81
N GLY A 282 14.02 -15.16 3.63
CA GLY A 282 15.00 -14.07 3.64
C GLY A 282 16.24 -14.46 4.43
N LEU A 283 17.36 -13.80 4.12
CA LEU A 283 18.65 -13.98 4.80
C LEU A 283 19.07 -12.75 5.62
N ALA A 284 19.91 -12.97 6.63
CA ALA A 284 20.55 -11.91 7.40
C ALA A 284 21.52 -11.09 6.53
N PRO A 285 21.63 -9.76 6.76
CA PRO A 285 20.93 -8.96 7.77
C PRO A 285 19.56 -8.42 7.31
N TRP A 286 19.07 -8.83 6.14
CA TRP A 286 17.91 -8.21 5.51
C TRP A 286 16.56 -8.70 6.05
N SER A 287 16.41 -10.02 6.23
CA SER A 287 15.20 -10.67 6.71
C SER A 287 15.53 -12.03 7.31
N CYS A 288 14.71 -12.51 8.24
CA CYS A 288 14.83 -13.87 8.80
C CYS A 288 13.55 -14.69 8.60
N GLY A 289 12.58 -14.13 7.90
CA GLY A 289 11.27 -14.74 7.72
C GLY A 289 11.23 -15.77 6.61
N VAL A 290 10.49 -16.85 6.86
CA VAL A 290 10.15 -17.87 5.86
C VAL A 290 8.80 -17.56 5.23
N LYS A 291 8.78 -17.34 3.93
CA LYS A 291 7.55 -17.21 3.15
C LYS A 291 7.11 -18.58 2.64
N ARG A 292 6.05 -19.11 3.26
CA ARG A 292 5.49 -20.44 2.97
C ARG A 292 4.79 -20.52 1.61
N THR A 293 4.39 -19.39 1.04
CA THR A 293 3.77 -19.32 -0.27
C THR A 293 4.15 -18.00 -0.92
N GLY A 294 5.03 -18.06 -1.90
CA GLY A 294 5.35 -17.01 -2.83
C GLY A 294 4.93 -17.42 -4.23
N GLY A 295 4.53 -16.45 -5.05
CA GLY A 295 4.21 -16.71 -6.43
C GLY A 295 4.31 -15.46 -7.27
N PHE A 296 4.79 -15.64 -8.50
CA PHE A 296 4.97 -14.58 -9.49
C PHE A 296 4.72 -15.17 -10.86
N SER A 297 4.20 -14.34 -11.76
CA SER A 297 3.90 -14.77 -13.13
C SER A 297 5.20 -15.00 -13.93
N THR A 298 5.12 -15.91 -14.90
CA THR A 298 6.16 -16.16 -15.91
C THR A 298 6.00 -15.28 -17.17
N SER A 299 4.82 -14.71 -17.38
CA SER A 299 4.43 -14.08 -18.66
C SER A 299 4.06 -12.60 -18.55
N GLN A 300 3.62 -12.13 -17.37
CA GLN A 300 3.23 -10.73 -17.19
C GLN A 300 4.42 -9.84 -16.83
N ASP A 301 4.66 -8.82 -17.67
CA ASP A 301 5.51 -7.69 -17.34
C ASP A 301 4.84 -6.74 -16.34
N ALA A 302 5.57 -5.71 -15.89
CA ALA A 302 5.06 -4.79 -14.87
C ALA A 302 3.82 -3.99 -15.30
N VAL A 303 3.71 -3.62 -16.57
CA VAL A 303 2.55 -2.88 -17.09
C VAL A 303 1.33 -3.79 -17.16
N SER A 304 1.49 -5.05 -17.56
CA SER A 304 0.44 -6.06 -17.47
C SER A 304 -0.04 -6.25 -16.03
N ILE A 305 0.87 -6.40 -15.05
CA ILE A 305 0.51 -6.53 -13.63
C ILE A 305 -0.25 -5.28 -13.16
N ALA A 306 0.21 -4.08 -13.53
CA ALA A 306 -0.44 -2.83 -13.17
C ALA A 306 -1.86 -2.70 -13.76
N ALA A 307 -2.02 -3.08 -15.03
CA ALA A 307 -3.31 -3.12 -15.72
C ALA A 307 -4.27 -4.15 -15.10
N ILE A 308 -3.78 -5.35 -14.78
CA ILE A 308 -4.54 -6.40 -14.10
C ILE A 308 -5.01 -5.93 -12.74
N GLY A 309 -4.13 -5.36 -11.92
CA GLY A 309 -4.48 -4.84 -10.61
C GLY A 309 -5.55 -3.75 -10.68
N THR A 310 -5.47 -2.88 -11.67
CA THR A 310 -6.46 -1.82 -11.91
C THR A 310 -7.83 -2.39 -12.27
N ARG A 311 -7.89 -3.36 -13.20
CA ARG A 311 -9.13 -4.03 -13.60
C ARG A 311 -9.72 -4.85 -12.44
N ALA A 312 -8.89 -5.61 -11.75
CA ALA A 312 -9.27 -6.39 -10.58
C ALA A 312 -9.80 -5.49 -9.46
N PHE A 313 -9.19 -4.32 -9.23
CA PHE A 313 -9.68 -3.35 -8.26
C PHE A 313 -11.09 -2.87 -8.65
N ALA A 314 -11.29 -2.50 -9.92
CA ALA A 314 -12.58 -2.02 -10.40
C ALA A 314 -13.71 -3.08 -10.32
N ARG A 315 -13.38 -4.37 -10.44
CA ARG A 315 -14.35 -5.47 -10.53
C ARG A 315 -14.56 -6.26 -9.25
N CYS A 316 -13.50 -6.45 -8.46
CA CYS A 316 -13.51 -7.34 -7.31
C CYS A 316 -13.58 -6.61 -5.97
N CYS A 317 -13.39 -5.29 -5.97
CA CYS A 317 -13.36 -4.51 -4.74
C CYS A 317 -14.61 -3.64 -4.64
N ALA A 318 -15.36 -3.86 -3.57
CA ALA A 318 -16.62 -3.16 -3.34
C ALA A 318 -16.36 -1.69 -2.99
N ARG A 319 -17.15 -0.78 -3.55
CA ARG A 319 -17.08 0.66 -3.24
C ARG A 319 -17.61 1.04 -1.84
N GLY A 320 -17.90 0.04 -0.98
CA GLY A 320 -18.77 0.19 0.20
C GLY A 320 -18.19 -0.19 1.58
N GLY A 321 -16.97 -0.70 1.67
CA GLY A 321 -16.26 -0.91 2.96
C GLY A 321 -16.63 -2.17 3.75
N ALA A 322 -16.94 -3.29 3.08
CA ALA A 322 -17.07 -4.57 3.77
C ALA A 322 -15.69 -5.10 4.27
N LYS A 323 -15.67 -5.83 5.39
CA LYS A 323 -14.44 -6.24 6.10
C LYS A 323 -13.54 -7.26 5.37
N LYS A 324 -13.96 -7.78 4.22
CA LYS A 324 -13.17 -8.68 3.35
C LYS A 324 -13.42 -8.30 1.90
N GLU A 325 -12.68 -7.32 1.39
CA GLU A 325 -12.80 -6.85 0.01
C GLU A 325 -11.64 -7.39 -0.84
N GLY A 326 -12.01 -7.96 -1.98
CA GLY A 326 -11.09 -8.68 -2.83
C GLY A 326 -11.76 -9.89 -3.47
N GLY A 327 -11.02 -10.53 -4.35
CA GLY A 327 -11.49 -11.67 -5.10
C GLY A 327 -10.38 -12.27 -5.95
N VAL A 328 -10.74 -13.23 -6.78
CA VAL A 328 -9.88 -13.78 -7.79
C VAL A 328 -10.36 -13.27 -9.14
N TYR A 329 -9.57 -12.41 -9.77
CA TYR A 329 -9.85 -11.82 -11.07
C TYR A 329 -9.24 -12.67 -12.19
N SER A 330 -9.98 -12.90 -13.28
CA SER A 330 -9.42 -13.52 -14.49
C SER A 330 -9.06 -12.46 -15.52
N ALA A 331 -7.88 -12.56 -16.12
CA ALA A 331 -7.36 -11.58 -17.08
C ALA A 331 -6.84 -12.27 -18.37
N PRO A 332 -7.69 -13.02 -19.09
CA PRO A 332 -7.25 -13.86 -20.20
C PRO A 332 -6.57 -13.09 -21.34
N ASP A 333 -6.97 -11.83 -21.57
CA ASP A 333 -6.48 -10.99 -22.66
C ASP A 333 -5.09 -10.36 -22.41
N VAL A 334 -4.56 -10.45 -21.20
CA VAL A 334 -3.24 -9.89 -20.81
C VAL A 334 -2.26 -10.99 -20.40
N GLY A 335 -2.39 -12.16 -21.03
CA GLY A 335 -1.46 -13.28 -20.91
C GLY A 335 -1.89 -14.35 -19.91
N GLY A 336 -3.20 -14.51 -19.68
CA GLY A 336 -3.74 -15.63 -18.93
C GLY A 336 -3.61 -15.53 -17.41
N GLY A 337 -4.20 -16.51 -16.73
CA GLY A 337 -4.10 -16.68 -15.29
C GLY A 337 -5.15 -15.95 -14.45
N ASN A 338 -5.31 -16.46 -13.23
CA ASN A 338 -6.17 -15.89 -12.21
C ASN A 338 -5.31 -15.12 -11.20
N TRP A 339 -5.82 -13.99 -10.74
CA TRP A 339 -5.10 -13.05 -9.89
C TRP A 339 -5.90 -12.75 -8.65
N ARG A 340 -5.36 -13.08 -7.49
CA ARG A 340 -5.96 -12.70 -6.22
C ARG A 340 -5.63 -11.25 -5.92
N ILE A 341 -6.68 -10.47 -5.71
CA ILE A 341 -6.60 -9.10 -5.23
C ILE A 341 -7.20 -9.00 -3.84
N TRP A 342 -6.57 -8.20 -2.99
CA TRP A 342 -7.19 -7.68 -1.78
C TRP A 342 -7.17 -6.16 -1.83
N CYS A 343 -8.27 -5.57 -1.41
CA CYS A 343 -8.42 -4.12 -1.33
C CYS A 343 -8.67 -3.70 0.11
N GLY A 344 -8.29 -2.46 0.41
CA GLY A 344 -8.48 -1.93 1.74
C GLY A 344 -7.94 -0.53 1.87
N THR A 345 -8.26 0.08 3.01
CA THR A 345 -7.63 1.33 3.41
C THR A 345 -6.27 1.01 4.01
N ARG A 346 -5.19 1.35 3.30
CA ARG A 346 -3.86 1.47 3.90
C ARG A 346 -3.58 2.95 4.06
N ASN A 347 -3.24 3.40 5.26
CA ASN A 347 -2.85 4.80 5.52
C ASN A 347 -3.85 5.82 4.91
N GLY A 348 -5.15 5.68 5.22
CA GLY A 348 -6.16 6.66 4.82
C GLY A 348 -6.63 6.65 3.36
N THR A 349 -5.91 6.00 2.44
CA THR A 349 -6.32 5.86 1.02
C THR A 349 -6.84 4.45 0.76
N TYR A 350 -8.04 4.36 0.19
CA TYR A 350 -8.60 3.09 -0.25
C TYR A 350 -8.00 2.71 -1.60
N GLY A 351 -7.37 1.54 -1.68
CA GLY A 351 -6.67 1.10 -2.87
C GLY A 351 -6.38 -0.40 -2.85
N ILE A 352 -5.42 -0.80 -3.67
CA ILE A 352 -4.90 -2.16 -3.69
C ILE A 352 -4.11 -2.37 -2.39
N ALA A 353 -4.30 -3.51 -1.74
CA ALA A 353 -3.50 -3.93 -0.59
C ALA A 353 -2.46 -4.97 -1.00
N THR A 354 -2.85 -5.92 -1.86
CA THR A 354 -1.93 -6.88 -2.50
C THR A 354 -2.58 -7.43 -3.77
N LEU A 355 -1.74 -7.88 -4.69
CA LEU A 355 -2.10 -8.52 -5.94
C LEU A 355 -1.08 -9.61 -6.24
N HIS A 356 -1.54 -10.83 -6.54
CA HIS A 356 -0.66 -11.95 -6.88
C HIS A 356 -1.35 -12.99 -7.76
N PRO A 357 -0.60 -13.72 -8.59
CA PRO A 357 -1.17 -14.81 -9.36
C PRO A 357 -1.62 -15.94 -8.41
N THR A 358 -2.66 -16.67 -8.81
CA THR A 358 -3.22 -17.80 -8.05
C THR A 358 -3.78 -18.87 -8.99
N GLY A 359 -3.82 -20.11 -8.52
CA GLY A 359 -4.51 -21.22 -9.19
C GLY A 359 -6.00 -21.34 -8.82
N ASP A 360 -6.48 -20.50 -7.90
CA ASP A 360 -7.88 -20.54 -7.46
C ASP A 360 -8.82 -20.09 -8.59
N ALA A 361 -10.06 -20.57 -8.56
CA ALA A 361 -11.08 -20.19 -9.53
C ALA A 361 -11.45 -18.70 -9.41
N ALA A 362 -11.73 -18.07 -10.55
CA ALA A 362 -12.14 -16.67 -10.60
C ALA A 362 -13.47 -16.46 -9.87
N THR A 363 -13.54 -15.40 -9.08
CA THR A 363 -14.74 -14.94 -8.37
C THR A 363 -15.28 -13.63 -8.94
N CYS A 364 -14.53 -12.99 -9.83
CA CYS A 364 -14.86 -11.76 -10.53
C CYS A 364 -14.16 -11.78 -11.90
N ALA A 365 -14.80 -11.17 -12.90
CA ALA A 365 -14.29 -11.04 -14.27
C ALA A 365 -14.84 -9.76 -14.90
N GLU A 366 -14.47 -9.50 -16.16
CA GLU A 366 -15.04 -8.38 -16.94
C GLU A 366 -16.49 -8.55 -17.33
#